data_AF-A0A0F6VZJ5-F1
#
_entry.id   AF-A0A0F6VZJ5-F1
#
_cell.length_a   1.000
_cell.length_b   1.000
_cell.length_c   1.000
_cell.angle_alpha   90.00
_cell.angle_beta   90.00
_cell.angle_gamma   90.00
#
_symmetry.space_group_name_H-M   'P 1'
#
loop_
_entity.id
_entity.type
_entity.pdbx_description
1 polymer ?
#
loop_
_entity_poly.entity_id
_entity_poly.type
_entity_poly.pdbx_seq_one_letter_code
_entity_poly.pdbx_strand_id
1 'polypeptide(L)'
;MRASPSRFASFVLCLPLLVSLVSLARAQVTQPNGMVMPRDSLNGEVQLYTLFSSRGETIDFQADGESEPALFSPLCDFRATFLLRESASSYAVGWYNADPARATPPDASEIYTIVPAGAPVGTVITGADIRGDARYLGGLIGFALTGGQTHYTEARYNPVCTGCATPNPWVMAVIYRSTVTPNAFYVAFEDGSVGSQPSSFNNDGDYNDYVYFFEGLQCSGGGEACDTGMPGICAAGVTECSGDGITCRMTVTGRDEACNGLDDDCDGETDDGDLCDEDEVCDRGVCVGRCLDEFGCARGLDCNAAGYCVESACVDVVCDAGEICRAGACIAPCDGVVCPGDQACRAGRCVDPCAAVTCDAGRVCQAGACVQSCECAPCSDELECHVSSGLCTTSDCASVDCSGTPGTVCRGGSCVDACDGAVCPRGQICEGGSCVVDPDFGVDAGVERPDSGVVGVDAGASEMDAGSVVDAGADAGRGPRGRSDDDGCGCRAAGAGRGGEGAIAMIVLLALAIVRRRRA
;
A
#
# COMPACT_ATOMS: atom_id res chain seq x y z
N MET A 1 -35.77 -6.04 76.36
CA MET A 1 -34.39 -6.44 76.02
C MET A 1 -34.38 -6.91 74.57
N ARG A 2 -33.50 -6.28 73.79
CA ARG A 2 -33.06 -6.48 72.39
C ARG A 2 -33.53 -7.74 71.64
N ALA A 3 -33.98 -7.53 70.40
CA ALA A 3 -33.32 -8.09 69.21
C ALA A 3 -33.73 -7.29 67.95
N SER A 4 -32.75 -6.72 67.27
CA SER A 4 -32.87 -5.98 66.01
C SER A 4 -32.69 -6.94 64.83
N PRO A 5 -33.35 -6.77 63.68
CA PRO A 5 -33.07 -7.59 62.51
C PRO A 5 -31.80 -7.08 61.81
N SER A 6 -30.92 -8.03 61.48
CA SER A 6 -29.64 -7.86 60.80
C SER A 6 -29.86 -7.43 59.35
N ARG A 7 -29.17 -6.36 58.94
CA ARG A 7 -29.00 -5.94 57.54
C ARG A 7 -27.90 -6.80 56.91
N PHE A 8 -28.24 -7.54 55.86
CA PHE A 8 -27.25 -8.15 54.96
C PHE A 8 -26.58 -7.03 54.16
N ALA A 9 -25.32 -6.72 54.48
CA ALA A 9 -24.47 -5.88 53.67
C ALA A 9 -23.87 -6.74 52.55
N SER A 10 -24.24 -6.46 51.31
CA SER A 10 -23.56 -7.01 50.13
C SER A 10 -22.17 -6.39 50.04
N PHE A 11 -21.14 -7.19 50.31
CA PHE A 11 -19.76 -6.83 49.98
C PHE A 11 -19.59 -6.93 48.46
N VAL A 12 -19.55 -5.78 47.79
CA VAL A 12 -19.05 -5.69 46.43
C VAL A 12 -17.54 -5.92 46.51
N LEU A 13 -17.10 -7.10 46.08
CA LEU A 13 -15.70 -7.45 45.93
C LEU A 13 -15.16 -6.64 44.74
N CYS A 14 -14.52 -5.51 45.01
CA CYS A 14 -13.80 -4.75 43.99
C CYS A 14 -12.52 -5.53 43.65
N LEU A 15 -12.59 -6.36 42.61
CA LEU A 15 -11.42 -7.03 42.04
C LEU A 15 -10.57 -5.95 41.35
N PRO A 16 -9.30 -5.73 41.74
CA PRO A 16 -8.44 -4.85 40.97
C PRO A 16 -8.22 -5.48 39.61
N LEU A 17 -8.65 -4.79 38.56
CA LEU A 17 -8.31 -5.11 37.17
C LEU A 17 -6.79 -4.97 37.06
N LEU A 18 -6.08 -6.09 37.18
CA LEU A 18 -4.68 -6.22 36.78
C LEU A 18 -4.65 -5.98 35.28
N VAL A 19 -4.41 -4.73 34.88
CA VAL A 19 -3.96 -4.41 33.52
C VAL A 19 -2.59 -5.07 33.39
N SER A 20 -2.59 -6.29 32.88
CA SER A 20 -1.38 -6.91 32.36
C SER A 20 -0.91 -6.05 31.20
N LEU A 21 -0.01 -5.12 31.49
CA LEU A 21 0.88 -4.57 30.48
C LEU A 21 1.61 -5.78 29.89
N VAL A 22 1.15 -6.26 28.75
CA VAL A 22 1.93 -7.16 27.91
C VAL A 22 3.17 -6.33 27.57
N SER A 23 4.29 -6.60 28.25
CA SER A 23 5.57 -6.07 27.80
C SER A 23 5.78 -6.61 26.39
N LEU A 24 5.78 -5.72 25.41
CA LEU A 24 6.34 -5.99 24.09
C LEU A 24 7.71 -6.63 24.33
N ALA A 25 7.92 -7.82 23.77
CA ALA A 25 9.18 -8.53 23.90
C ALA A 25 10.27 -7.62 23.32
N ARG A 26 11.23 -7.21 24.14
CA ARG A 26 12.36 -6.42 23.65
C ARG A 26 13.25 -7.34 22.83
N ALA A 27 13.48 -7.01 21.57
CA ALA A 27 14.37 -7.76 20.69
C ALA A 27 15.84 -7.53 21.11
N GLN A 28 16.35 -8.43 21.94
CA GLN A 28 17.70 -8.36 22.50
C GLN A 28 18.47 -9.61 22.11
N VAL A 29 19.60 -9.45 21.41
CA VAL A 29 20.46 -10.60 21.07
C VAL A 29 21.13 -11.13 22.32
N THR A 30 20.71 -12.33 22.73
CA THR A 30 21.30 -13.05 23.87
C THR A 30 22.12 -14.22 23.36
N GLN A 31 23.42 -14.19 23.61
CA GLN A 31 24.34 -15.26 23.25
C GLN A 31 24.04 -16.55 24.02
N PRO A 32 24.48 -17.73 23.52
CA PRO A 32 24.29 -19.02 24.18
C PRO A 32 24.76 -19.08 25.64
N ASN A 33 25.75 -18.27 26.02
CA ASN A 33 26.26 -18.19 27.39
C ASN A 33 25.49 -17.19 28.29
N GLY A 34 24.38 -16.62 27.81
CA GLY A 34 23.54 -15.66 28.53
C GLY A 34 24.01 -14.21 28.45
N MET A 35 25.08 -13.92 27.70
CA MET A 35 25.52 -12.54 27.49
C MET A 35 24.62 -11.83 26.49
N VAL A 36 24.11 -10.67 26.90
CA VAL A 36 23.49 -9.70 26.00
C VAL A 36 24.55 -9.03 25.15
N MET A 37 24.28 -8.93 23.85
CA MET A 37 25.07 -8.23 22.86
C MET A 37 24.18 -7.35 21.96
N PRO A 38 24.73 -6.31 21.32
CA PRO A 38 26.11 -5.83 21.47
C PRO A 38 26.40 -5.11 22.79
N ARG A 39 27.68 -4.81 23.04
CA ARG A 39 28.18 -4.08 24.21
C ARG A 39 29.12 -2.97 23.77
N ASP A 40 29.25 -1.93 24.59
CA ASP A 40 30.30 -0.94 24.39
C ASP A 40 31.67 -1.55 24.76
N SER A 41 32.59 -1.62 23.81
CA SER A 41 33.93 -2.16 24.01
C SER A 41 34.84 -1.23 24.83
N LEU A 42 34.48 0.04 24.99
CA LEU A 42 35.21 1.07 25.76
C LEU A 42 36.68 1.23 25.34
N ASN A 43 37.03 0.83 24.12
CA ASN A 43 38.40 0.81 23.59
C ASN A 43 38.75 2.06 22.75
N GLY A 44 37.77 2.93 22.48
CA GLY A 44 37.92 4.18 21.71
C GLY A 44 37.45 4.09 20.26
N GLU A 45 36.95 2.94 19.83
CA GLU A 45 36.35 2.72 18.50
C GLU A 45 35.00 3.41 18.35
N VAL A 46 34.60 3.61 17.09
CA VAL A 46 33.26 4.10 16.78
C VAL A 46 32.24 3.01 17.06
N GLN A 47 31.48 3.18 18.13
CA GLN A 47 30.44 2.24 18.53
C GLN A 47 29.16 2.36 17.68
N LEU A 48 28.36 1.29 17.63
CA LEU A 48 27.10 1.26 16.85
C LEU A 48 26.15 2.41 17.20
N TYR A 49 25.99 2.74 18.48
CA TYR A 49 25.16 3.88 18.88
C TYR A 49 25.66 5.22 18.32
N THR A 50 26.98 5.36 18.10
CA THR A 50 27.58 6.55 17.49
C THR A 50 27.27 6.58 15.99
N LEU A 51 27.40 5.43 15.32
CA LEU A 51 27.02 5.27 13.92
C LEU A 51 25.54 5.63 13.70
N PHE A 52 24.63 5.04 14.49
CA PHE A 52 23.19 5.29 14.41
C PHE A 52 22.85 6.75 14.65
N SER A 53 23.38 7.35 15.74
CA SER A 53 23.17 8.76 16.02
C SER A 53 23.66 9.68 14.89
N SER A 54 24.81 9.37 14.28
CA SER A 54 25.36 10.16 13.17
C SER A 54 24.48 10.14 11.91
N ARG A 55 23.65 9.10 11.77
CA ARG A 55 22.73 8.89 10.65
C ARG A 55 21.30 9.34 10.97
N GLY A 56 21.07 9.91 12.15
CA GLY A 56 19.76 10.37 12.60
C GLY A 56 18.82 9.24 13.04
N GLU A 57 19.35 8.03 13.23
CA GLU A 57 18.57 6.87 13.66
C GLU A 57 18.21 6.98 15.14
N THR A 58 17.00 6.52 15.49
CA THR A 58 16.54 6.35 16.87
C THR A 58 16.57 4.88 17.28
N ILE A 59 17.70 4.22 17.02
CA ILE A 59 17.94 2.79 17.32
C ILE A 59 18.69 2.67 18.65
N ASP A 60 18.15 1.88 19.57
CA ASP A 60 18.88 1.37 20.74
C ASP A 60 19.72 0.17 20.32
N PHE A 61 21.04 0.34 20.29
CA PHE A 61 21.95 -0.68 19.79
C PHE A 61 21.89 -2.01 20.56
N GLN A 62 21.41 -2.06 21.82
CA GLN A 62 21.27 -3.31 22.55
C GLN A 62 19.85 -3.88 22.50
N ALA A 63 18.84 -3.00 22.49
CA ALA A 63 17.44 -3.39 22.67
C ALA A 63 16.65 -3.55 21.36
N ASP A 64 17.22 -3.11 20.23
CA ASP A 64 16.60 -3.20 18.89
C ASP A 64 17.40 -4.13 17.95
N GLY A 65 18.36 -4.88 18.51
CA GLY A 65 19.21 -5.81 17.75
C GLY A 65 18.55 -7.17 17.61
N GLU A 66 18.50 -7.70 16.40
CA GLU A 66 17.88 -8.98 16.07
C GLU A 66 18.88 -9.94 15.41
N SER A 67 18.61 -11.24 15.46
CA SER A 67 19.36 -12.25 14.68
C SER A 67 18.69 -12.57 13.34
N GLU A 68 17.55 -11.94 13.05
CA GLU A 68 16.73 -12.12 11.85
C GLU A 68 16.28 -10.74 11.34
N PRO A 69 15.92 -10.57 10.05
CA PRO A 69 16.02 -11.56 8.98
C PRO A 69 17.49 -11.87 8.61
N ALA A 70 17.85 -13.14 8.62
CA ALA A 70 19.19 -13.64 8.27
C ALA A 70 19.36 -13.92 6.77
N LEU A 71 18.25 -13.91 6.03
CA LEU A 71 18.18 -14.20 4.61
C LEU A 71 17.60 -13.01 3.84
N PHE A 72 18.07 -12.86 2.61
CA PHE A 72 17.91 -11.65 1.83
C PHE A 72 17.57 -12.00 0.38
N SER A 73 16.59 -11.32 -0.22
CA SER A 73 16.26 -11.51 -1.63
C SER A 73 17.13 -10.60 -2.51
N PRO A 74 17.98 -11.15 -3.40
CA PRO A 74 18.70 -10.35 -4.38
C PRO A 74 17.88 -10.12 -5.66
N LEU A 75 16.65 -10.67 -5.75
CA LEU A 75 15.73 -10.47 -6.87
C LEU A 75 15.25 -9.03 -6.98
N CYS A 76 15.13 -8.35 -5.84
CA CYS A 76 14.87 -6.91 -5.79
C CYS A 76 16.18 -6.13 -5.94
N ASP A 77 16.13 -4.93 -6.53
CA ASP A 77 17.26 -4.01 -6.56
C ASP A 77 17.52 -3.46 -5.17
N PHE A 78 18.29 -4.22 -4.38
CA PHE A 78 18.85 -3.71 -3.15
C PHE A 78 20.21 -3.07 -3.40
N ARG A 79 20.57 -2.14 -2.52
CA ARG A 79 21.92 -1.59 -2.39
C ARG A 79 22.45 -1.88 -1.00
N ALA A 80 23.66 -2.42 -0.88
CA ALA A 80 24.34 -2.51 0.40
C ALA A 80 25.62 -1.67 0.38
N THR A 81 25.76 -0.78 1.35
CA THR A 81 26.94 0.07 1.52
C THR A 81 27.71 -0.39 2.75
N PHE A 82 29.00 -0.66 2.59
CA PHE A 82 29.90 -0.93 3.70
C PHE A 82 30.14 0.37 4.49
N LEU A 83 29.56 0.51 5.68
CA LEU A 83 29.51 1.77 6.43
C LEU A 83 30.61 1.92 7.47
N LEU A 84 30.99 0.85 8.14
CA LEU A 84 31.89 0.93 9.28
C LEU A 84 32.79 -0.30 9.35
N ARG A 85 34.05 -0.06 9.71
CA ARG A 85 35.02 -1.10 10.03
C ARG A 85 35.95 -0.63 11.15
N GLU A 86 35.67 -1.05 12.37
CA GLU A 86 36.54 -0.79 13.53
C GLU A 86 37.48 -1.97 13.86
N SER A 87 37.56 -2.98 12.98
CA SER A 87 38.50 -4.09 13.12
C SER A 87 39.89 -3.81 12.53
N ALA A 88 40.92 -4.40 13.15
CA ALA A 88 42.28 -4.52 12.59
C ALA A 88 42.41 -5.64 11.52
N SER A 89 41.46 -6.58 11.50
CA SER A 89 41.37 -7.62 10.48
C SER A 89 41.00 -7.03 9.12
N SER A 90 41.18 -7.83 8.06
CA SER A 90 40.81 -7.44 6.70
C SER A 90 40.07 -8.59 6.03
N TYR A 91 38.85 -8.83 6.48
CA TYR A 91 38.01 -9.92 6.02
C TYR A 91 37.18 -9.52 4.80
N ALA A 92 36.79 -10.54 4.03
CA ALA A 92 35.92 -10.44 2.87
C ALA A 92 34.49 -10.80 3.28
N VAL A 93 33.49 -10.24 2.59
CA VAL A 93 32.10 -10.71 2.67
C VAL A 93 31.75 -11.44 1.38
N GLY A 94 31.14 -12.61 1.53
CA GLY A 94 30.55 -13.37 0.44
C GLY A 94 29.07 -13.64 0.67
N TRP A 95 28.38 -14.03 -0.40
CA TRP A 95 27.01 -14.52 -0.36
C TRP A 95 26.97 -16.02 -0.68
N TYR A 96 25.91 -16.69 -0.27
CA TYR A 96 25.62 -18.08 -0.60
C TYR A 96 24.12 -18.26 -0.85
N ASN A 97 23.75 -19.23 -1.69
CA ASN A 97 22.34 -19.53 -1.96
C ASN A 97 21.70 -20.15 -0.70
N ALA A 98 20.60 -19.57 -0.23
CA ALA A 98 19.88 -20.09 0.91
C ALA A 98 19.20 -21.42 0.56
N ASP A 99 19.28 -22.37 1.49
CA ASP A 99 18.57 -23.64 1.40
C ASP A 99 17.89 -23.90 2.76
N PRO A 100 16.56 -23.81 2.86
CA PRO A 100 15.87 -24.04 4.13
C PRO A 100 16.01 -25.47 4.63
N ALA A 101 16.21 -26.46 3.74
CA ALA A 101 16.36 -27.87 4.08
C ALA A 101 17.79 -28.23 4.51
N ARG A 102 18.77 -27.34 4.31
CA ARG A 102 20.16 -27.58 4.62
C ARG A 102 20.41 -27.54 6.13
N ALA A 103 21.06 -28.59 6.63
CA ALA A 103 21.40 -28.74 8.06
C ALA A 103 22.87 -28.43 8.40
N THR A 104 23.70 -28.18 7.38
CA THR A 104 25.15 -27.94 7.54
C THR A 104 25.55 -26.63 6.87
N PRO A 105 26.59 -25.93 7.34
CA PRO A 105 27.05 -24.69 6.71
C PRO A 105 27.40 -24.89 5.23
N PRO A 106 27.27 -23.84 4.40
CA PRO A 106 27.87 -23.79 3.07
C PRO A 106 29.37 -24.12 3.12
N ASP A 107 29.85 -24.94 2.16
CA ASP A 107 31.28 -25.15 1.98
C ASP A 107 31.94 -23.85 1.53
N ALA A 108 33.25 -23.71 1.77
CA ALA A 108 33.99 -22.51 1.38
C ALA A 108 33.90 -22.21 -0.14
N SER A 109 33.70 -23.23 -0.99
CA SER A 109 33.51 -23.06 -2.43
C SER A 109 32.11 -22.57 -2.83
N GLU A 110 31.14 -22.63 -1.91
CA GLU A 110 29.76 -22.18 -2.10
C GLU A 110 29.54 -20.75 -1.54
N ILE A 111 30.58 -20.15 -0.96
CA ILE A 111 30.57 -18.75 -0.50
C ILE A 111 31.27 -17.88 -1.54
N TYR A 112 30.48 -17.06 -2.23
CA TYR A 112 30.95 -16.25 -3.35
C TYR A 112 31.26 -14.83 -2.86
N THR A 113 32.55 -14.49 -2.84
CA THR A 113 33.02 -13.17 -2.41
C THR A 113 32.39 -12.05 -3.26
N ILE A 114 31.80 -11.07 -2.58
CA ILE A 114 31.19 -9.89 -3.21
C ILE A 114 31.83 -8.59 -2.72
N VAL A 115 32.30 -8.56 -1.48
CA VAL A 115 33.18 -7.51 -0.96
C VAL A 115 34.52 -8.16 -0.63
N PRO A 116 35.59 -7.87 -1.40
CA PRO A 116 36.89 -8.50 -1.18
C PRO A 116 37.53 -8.01 0.12
N ALA A 117 38.44 -8.83 0.67
CA ALA A 117 39.28 -8.47 1.80
C ALA A 117 40.03 -7.15 1.52
N GLY A 118 39.97 -6.22 2.48
CA GLY A 118 40.60 -4.91 2.36
C GLY A 118 39.81 -3.88 1.56
N ALA A 119 38.57 -4.17 1.16
CA ALA A 119 37.68 -3.18 0.58
C ALA A 119 37.53 -1.95 1.51
N PRO A 120 37.55 -0.72 0.96
CA PRO A 120 37.38 0.49 1.75
C PRO A 120 35.93 0.65 2.22
N VAL A 121 35.75 1.31 3.37
CA VAL A 121 34.44 1.86 3.77
C VAL A 121 33.89 2.74 2.64
N GLY A 122 32.60 2.61 2.36
CA GLY A 122 31.92 3.21 1.23
C GLY A 122 31.83 2.28 0.00
N THR A 123 32.40 1.07 0.05
CA THR A 123 32.16 0.06 -0.99
C THR A 123 30.68 -0.26 -1.08
N VAL A 124 30.14 -0.27 -2.30
CA VAL A 124 28.74 -0.55 -2.59
C VAL A 124 28.62 -1.85 -3.37
N ILE A 125 27.68 -2.69 -2.96
CA ILE A 125 27.23 -3.88 -3.70
C ILE A 125 25.74 -3.75 -3.98
N THR A 126 25.26 -4.38 -5.04
CA THR A 126 23.87 -4.31 -5.48
C THR A 126 23.30 -5.71 -5.69
N GLY A 127 21.97 -5.84 -5.67
CA GLY A 127 21.31 -7.09 -6.05
C GLY A 127 21.71 -7.56 -7.45
N ALA A 128 21.96 -6.64 -8.38
CA ALA A 128 22.42 -6.95 -9.74
C ALA A 128 23.80 -7.64 -9.77
N ASP A 129 24.70 -7.33 -8.82
CA ASP A 129 26.01 -7.99 -8.73
C ASP A 129 25.88 -9.49 -8.40
N ILE A 130 24.81 -9.87 -7.68
CA ILE A 130 24.51 -11.27 -7.36
C ILE A 130 23.72 -11.93 -8.49
N ARG A 131 22.67 -11.26 -9.00
CA ARG A 131 21.86 -11.81 -10.10
C ARG A 131 22.65 -12.02 -11.39
N GLY A 132 23.66 -11.18 -11.62
CA GLY A 132 24.58 -11.31 -12.75
C GLY A 132 25.58 -12.47 -12.62
N ASP A 133 25.71 -13.06 -11.44
CA ASP A 133 26.60 -14.21 -11.21
C ASP A 133 25.90 -15.51 -11.63
N ALA A 134 26.55 -16.28 -12.51
CA ALA A 134 26.01 -17.54 -13.04
C ALA A 134 25.77 -18.63 -11.97
N ARG A 135 26.26 -18.43 -10.74
CA ARG A 135 26.10 -19.36 -9.61
C ARG A 135 24.89 -19.03 -8.74
N TYR A 136 24.17 -17.95 -9.04
CA TYR A 136 22.94 -17.59 -8.35
C TYR A 136 21.80 -18.49 -8.81
N LEU A 137 21.07 -19.08 -7.85
CA LEU A 137 20.04 -20.09 -8.12
C LEU A 137 18.61 -19.53 -8.14
N GLY A 138 18.44 -18.21 -8.05
CA GLY A 138 17.12 -17.58 -8.15
C GLY A 138 16.32 -17.46 -6.84
N GLY A 139 16.91 -17.83 -5.70
CA GLY A 139 16.26 -17.79 -4.38
C GLY A 139 16.84 -16.75 -3.42
N LEU A 140 16.48 -16.87 -2.14
CA LEU A 140 17.11 -16.05 -1.09
C LEU A 140 18.60 -16.37 -0.97
N ILE A 141 19.36 -15.42 -0.42
CA ILE A 141 20.78 -15.57 -0.10
C ILE A 141 21.03 -15.23 1.36
N GLY A 142 22.07 -15.81 1.94
CA GLY A 142 22.68 -15.31 3.17
C GLY A 142 24.04 -14.69 2.88
N PHE A 143 24.55 -13.90 3.83
CA PHE A 143 25.91 -13.37 3.81
C PHE A 143 26.80 -14.05 4.83
N ALA A 144 28.09 -14.16 4.51
CA ALA A 144 29.12 -14.69 5.37
C ALA A 144 30.37 -13.78 5.38
N LEU A 145 30.87 -13.47 6.57
CA LEU A 145 32.18 -12.85 6.78
C LEU A 145 33.26 -13.95 6.73
N THR A 146 34.30 -13.74 5.92
CA THR A 146 35.30 -14.75 5.56
C THR A 146 36.73 -14.19 5.65
N GLY A 147 37.67 -15.01 6.14
CA GLY A 147 39.08 -14.63 6.29
C GLY A 147 39.69 -15.13 7.60
N GLY A 148 38.86 -15.28 8.64
CA GLY A 148 39.15 -15.99 9.88
C GLY A 148 38.24 -17.21 10.03
N GLN A 149 37.65 -17.39 11.22
CA GLN A 149 36.48 -18.25 11.35
C GLN A 149 35.31 -17.63 10.56
N THR A 150 34.61 -18.43 9.76
CA THR A 150 33.49 -17.93 8.96
C THR A 150 32.28 -17.68 9.84
N HIS A 151 31.71 -16.47 9.73
CA HIS A 151 30.52 -16.06 10.46
C HIS A 151 29.38 -15.77 9.49
N TYR A 152 28.23 -16.37 9.76
CA TYR A 152 27.05 -16.32 8.92
C TYR A 152 25.98 -15.43 9.54
N THR A 153 25.25 -14.76 8.68
CA THR A 153 23.98 -14.09 9.02
C THR A 153 22.97 -15.08 9.56
N GLU A 154 22.86 -16.27 8.96
CA GLU A 154 22.13 -17.39 9.53
C GLU A 154 22.88 -17.99 10.72
N ALA A 155 22.46 -17.63 11.94
CA ALA A 155 23.10 -18.11 13.17
C ALA A 155 23.21 -19.64 13.24
N ARG A 156 22.28 -20.38 12.64
CA ARG A 156 22.30 -21.86 12.57
C ARG A 156 23.58 -22.46 11.99
N TYR A 157 24.33 -21.70 11.18
CA TYR A 157 25.59 -22.16 10.59
C TYR A 157 26.84 -21.76 11.39
N ASN A 158 26.70 -20.92 12.41
CA ASN A 158 27.80 -20.51 13.26
C ASN A 158 28.20 -21.65 14.23
N PRO A 159 29.43 -21.62 14.78
CA PRO A 159 29.85 -22.61 15.77
C PRO A 159 28.89 -22.71 16.95
N VAL A 160 28.67 -23.93 17.43
CA VAL A 160 27.76 -24.22 18.54
C VAL A 160 28.51 -24.19 19.87
N CYS A 161 27.99 -23.43 20.84
CA CYS A 161 28.44 -23.53 22.22
C CYS A 161 27.87 -24.78 22.89
N THR A 162 28.45 -25.95 22.64
CA THR A 162 27.96 -27.22 23.22
C THR A 162 28.09 -27.28 24.75
N GLY A 163 28.99 -26.49 25.33
CA GLY A 163 29.20 -26.40 26.78
C GLY A 163 28.36 -25.33 27.48
N CYS A 164 27.54 -24.58 26.75
CA CYS A 164 26.60 -23.62 27.32
C CYS A 164 25.40 -24.33 27.97
N ALA A 165 24.76 -23.66 28.93
CA ALA A 165 23.60 -24.21 29.66
C ALA A 165 22.47 -24.63 28.70
N THR A 166 22.29 -23.85 27.63
CA THR A 166 21.47 -24.21 26.47
C THR A 166 22.39 -24.23 25.25
N PRO A 167 22.75 -25.42 24.74
CA PRO A 167 23.55 -25.52 23.52
C PRO A 167 22.84 -24.83 22.35
N ASN A 168 23.48 -23.81 21.81
CA ASN A 168 22.96 -23.03 20.68
C ASN A 168 24.15 -22.44 19.88
N PRO A 169 23.98 -22.14 18.59
CA PRO A 169 24.97 -21.39 17.82
C PRO A 169 25.20 -20.00 18.37
N TRP A 170 26.41 -19.48 18.21
CA TRP A 170 26.71 -18.08 18.49
C TRP A 170 26.07 -17.17 17.43
N VAL A 171 25.55 -16.03 17.87
CA VAL A 171 25.01 -15.01 16.95
C VAL A 171 26.15 -14.08 16.58
N MET A 172 26.66 -14.18 15.36
CA MET A 172 27.86 -13.45 14.89
C MET A 172 27.53 -12.30 13.94
N ALA A 173 26.24 -12.11 13.64
CA ALA A 173 25.71 -10.96 12.94
C ALA A 173 24.47 -10.47 13.70
N VAL A 174 24.43 -9.17 13.99
CA VAL A 174 23.26 -8.50 14.57
C VAL A 174 22.66 -7.60 13.50
N ILE A 175 21.35 -7.68 13.35
CA ILE A 175 20.58 -6.98 12.35
C ILE A 175 19.79 -5.88 13.04
N TYR A 176 19.77 -4.69 12.44
CA TYR A 176 18.98 -3.56 12.91
C TYR A 176 18.13 -3.03 11.78
N ARG A 177 16.89 -2.68 12.07
CA ARG A 177 16.05 -1.93 11.14
C ARG A 177 16.38 -0.44 11.19
N SER A 178 16.41 0.21 10.03
CA SER A 178 16.46 1.67 9.96
C SER A 178 15.13 2.29 10.41
N THR A 179 15.22 3.28 11.28
CA THR A 179 14.10 4.12 11.75
C THR A 179 13.84 5.30 10.82
N VAL A 180 14.78 5.63 9.93
CA VAL A 180 14.70 6.80 9.03
C VAL A 180 14.63 6.44 7.55
N THR A 181 15.03 5.22 7.16
CA THR A 181 15.00 4.73 5.78
C THR A 181 14.08 3.52 5.68
N PRO A 182 12.93 3.60 5.01
CA PRO A 182 12.03 2.46 4.84
C PRO A 182 12.71 1.28 4.12
N ASN A 183 12.38 0.05 4.52
CA ASN A 183 12.94 -1.19 3.93
C ASN A 183 14.48 -1.23 3.92
N ALA A 184 15.10 -0.69 4.97
CA ALA A 184 16.54 -0.68 5.12
C ALA A 184 16.98 -1.31 6.44
N PHE A 185 18.11 -2.01 6.39
CA PHE A 185 18.65 -2.79 7.50
C PHE A 185 20.15 -2.57 7.63
N TYR A 186 20.65 -2.56 8.85
CA TYR A 186 22.06 -2.72 9.14
C TYR A 186 22.33 -4.19 9.40
N VAL A 187 23.40 -4.74 8.83
CA VAL A 187 23.96 -6.03 9.22
C VAL A 187 25.34 -5.76 9.79
N ALA A 188 25.47 -5.98 11.09
CA ALA A 188 26.65 -5.71 11.88
C ALA A 188 27.31 -7.04 12.26
N PHE A 189 28.48 -7.34 11.72
CA PHE A 189 29.21 -8.57 12.02
C PHE A 189 30.24 -8.36 13.12
N GLU A 190 30.46 -9.43 13.86
CA GLU A 190 31.62 -9.66 14.70
C GLU A 190 32.67 -10.48 13.95
N ASP A 191 33.95 -10.23 14.21
CA ASP A 191 35.05 -10.86 13.48
C ASP A 191 35.84 -11.91 14.30
N GLY A 192 35.71 -11.87 15.62
CA GLY A 192 36.50 -12.71 16.51
C GLY A 192 35.97 -14.15 16.63
N SER A 193 36.89 -15.08 16.88
CA SER A 193 36.57 -16.51 16.88
C SER A 193 35.80 -16.95 18.13
N VAL A 194 34.78 -17.77 17.91
CA VAL A 194 33.99 -18.44 18.93
C VAL A 194 34.20 -19.96 18.96
N GLY A 195 33.74 -20.62 20.03
CA GLY A 195 34.02 -22.04 20.25
C GLY A 195 32.98 -22.76 21.10
N SER A 196 33.31 -23.97 21.54
CA SER A 196 32.35 -24.89 22.17
C SER A 196 32.08 -24.62 23.66
N GLN A 197 32.81 -23.72 24.32
CA GLN A 197 32.67 -23.45 25.75
C GLN A 197 32.04 -22.09 26.03
N PRO A 198 31.40 -21.87 27.19
CA PRO A 198 30.79 -20.58 27.55
C PRO A 198 31.78 -19.41 27.56
N SER A 199 33.06 -19.69 27.82
CA SER A 199 34.15 -18.70 27.81
C SER A 199 34.83 -18.56 26.46
N SER A 200 34.32 -19.22 25.42
CA SER A 200 34.91 -19.19 24.08
C SER A 200 34.44 -18.00 23.25
N PHE A 201 33.67 -17.05 23.80
CA PHE A 201 33.41 -15.78 23.14
C PHE A 201 34.64 -14.89 23.29
N ASN A 202 35.54 -14.92 22.30
CA ASN A 202 36.83 -14.23 22.33
C ASN A 202 36.81 -12.96 21.47
N ASN A 203 35.76 -12.16 21.68
CA ASN A 203 35.52 -10.91 20.99
C ASN A 203 35.13 -9.85 22.02
N ASP A 204 35.28 -8.58 21.67
CA ASP A 204 34.82 -7.45 22.48
C ASP A 204 33.30 -7.26 22.42
N GLY A 205 32.63 -7.77 21.38
CA GLY A 205 31.19 -7.94 21.35
C GLY A 205 30.41 -6.66 21.06
N ASP A 206 31.01 -5.69 20.39
CA ASP A 206 30.40 -4.41 20.02
C ASP A 206 29.81 -4.36 18.60
N TYR A 207 30.06 -5.38 17.78
CA TYR A 207 29.53 -5.64 16.44
C TYR A 207 29.84 -4.50 15.45
N ASN A 208 30.80 -3.64 15.74
CA ASN A 208 31.19 -2.53 14.86
C ASN A 208 32.31 -2.94 13.86
N ASP A 209 32.78 -4.19 13.92
CA ASP A 209 33.90 -4.68 13.10
C ASP A 209 33.62 -4.57 11.62
N TYR A 210 32.42 -4.96 11.18
CA TYR A 210 31.96 -4.83 9.80
C TYR A 210 30.47 -4.54 9.75
N VAL A 211 30.11 -3.28 9.49
CA VAL A 211 28.70 -2.87 9.39
C VAL A 211 28.34 -2.52 7.96
N TYR A 212 27.32 -3.18 7.44
CA TYR A 212 26.73 -2.93 6.13
C TYR A 212 25.35 -2.34 6.29
N PHE A 213 25.00 -1.38 5.45
CA PHE A 213 23.66 -0.81 5.38
C PHE A 213 23.01 -1.17 4.06
N PHE A 214 21.97 -1.98 4.16
CA PHE A 214 21.16 -2.48 3.07
C PHE A 214 19.93 -1.60 2.90
N GLU A 215 19.61 -1.24 1.67
CA GLU A 215 18.45 -0.45 1.28
C GLU A 215 17.68 -1.24 0.21
N GLY A 216 16.35 -1.19 0.26
CA GLY A 216 15.49 -1.85 -0.73
C GLY A 216 15.33 -3.35 -0.48
N LEU A 217 15.51 -3.80 0.76
CA LEU A 217 15.44 -5.20 1.12
C LEU A 217 14.05 -5.62 1.58
N GLN A 218 13.52 -6.69 0.99
CA GLN A 218 12.21 -7.27 1.32
C GLN A 218 12.41 -8.54 2.18
N CYS A 219 11.65 -8.64 3.27
CA CYS A 219 11.61 -9.78 4.17
C CYS A 219 10.46 -10.73 3.81
N SER A 220 10.47 -11.97 4.30
CA SER A 220 9.40 -12.96 4.05
C SER A 220 8.04 -12.43 4.54
N GLY A 221 7.06 -12.32 3.62
CA GLY A 221 5.71 -11.79 3.87
C GLY A 221 5.62 -10.26 3.97
N GLY A 222 6.73 -9.53 3.75
CA GLY A 222 6.71 -8.08 3.54
C GLY A 222 6.54 -7.76 2.06
N GLY A 223 5.82 -6.70 1.73
CA GLY A 223 5.59 -6.25 0.36
C GLY A 223 4.28 -6.71 -0.27
N GLU A 224 3.45 -7.42 0.49
CA GLU A 224 2.15 -7.94 0.09
C GLU A 224 1.05 -6.92 0.38
N ALA A 225 -0.03 -6.93 -0.41
CA ALA A 225 -1.20 -6.09 -0.13
C ALA A 225 -1.88 -6.55 1.17
N CYS A 226 -2.26 -5.60 2.02
CA CYS A 226 -2.94 -5.87 3.27
C CYS A 226 -3.97 -4.78 3.57
N ASP A 227 -4.91 -5.11 4.48
CA ASP A 227 -5.89 -4.16 5.00
C ASP A 227 -5.38 -3.55 6.30
N THR A 228 -5.35 -2.22 6.36
CA THR A 228 -4.89 -1.45 7.54
C THR A 228 -5.99 -1.32 8.60
N GLY A 229 -7.24 -1.61 8.25
CA GLY A 229 -8.42 -1.38 9.09
C GLY A 229 -8.90 0.07 9.12
N MET A 230 -8.26 0.97 8.35
CA MET A 230 -8.73 2.36 8.16
C MET A 230 -9.79 2.41 7.04
N PRO A 231 -10.69 3.40 7.04
CA PRO A 231 -11.66 3.55 5.97
C PRO A 231 -11.04 4.10 4.68
N GLY A 232 -11.85 4.14 3.63
CA GLY A 232 -11.51 4.77 2.35
C GLY A 232 -10.26 4.25 1.66
N ILE A 233 -9.55 5.17 0.99
CA ILE A 233 -8.30 4.86 0.30
C ILE A 233 -7.18 4.42 1.26
N CYS A 234 -7.31 4.73 2.56
CA CYS A 234 -6.34 4.36 3.59
C CYS A 234 -6.42 2.88 4.01
N ALA A 235 -7.52 2.19 3.69
CA ALA A 235 -7.66 0.75 3.94
C ALA A 235 -6.53 -0.05 3.26
N ALA A 236 -6.11 0.38 2.08
CA ALA A 236 -5.04 -0.28 1.33
C ALA A 236 -3.67 0.00 1.96
N GLY A 237 -2.98 -1.08 2.31
CA GLY A 237 -1.61 -1.04 2.81
C GLY A 237 -0.72 -2.09 2.16
N VAL A 238 0.57 -2.01 2.51
CA VAL A 238 1.56 -3.03 2.19
C VAL A 238 2.15 -3.56 3.47
N THR A 239 2.33 -4.86 3.55
CA THR A 239 2.97 -5.50 4.67
C THR A 239 4.41 -5.04 4.78
N GLU A 240 4.81 -4.64 5.97
CA GLU A 240 6.18 -4.33 6.32
C GLU A 240 6.57 -5.31 7.42
N CYS A 241 7.77 -5.89 7.36
CA CYS A 241 8.22 -6.59 8.56
C CYS A 241 8.34 -5.61 9.70
N SER A 242 8.30 -6.11 10.93
CA SER A 242 8.65 -5.42 12.16
C SER A 242 9.33 -6.45 13.06
N GLY A 243 9.97 -6.02 14.16
CA GLY A 243 10.61 -6.96 15.10
C GLY A 243 9.61 -7.92 15.76
N ASP A 244 8.31 -7.59 15.72
CA ASP A 244 7.21 -8.39 16.26
C ASP A 244 6.48 -9.25 15.20
N GLY A 245 6.93 -9.22 13.94
CA GLY A 245 6.32 -9.97 12.83
C GLY A 245 6.07 -9.15 11.57
N ILE A 246 4.87 -9.23 11.01
CA ILE A 246 4.47 -8.46 9.82
C ILE A 246 3.38 -7.48 10.23
N THR A 247 3.58 -6.20 9.92
CA THR A 247 2.64 -5.12 10.20
C THR A 247 2.12 -4.55 8.87
N CYS A 248 0.81 -4.28 8.79
CA CYS A 248 0.26 -3.59 7.62
C CYS A 248 0.46 -2.07 7.72
N ARG A 249 1.14 -1.47 6.74
CA ARG A 249 1.36 -0.02 6.69
C ARG A 249 0.59 0.58 5.52
N MET A 250 -0.22 1.59 5.79
CA MET A 250 -0.95 2.32 4.74
C MET A 250 0.00 2.88 3.69
N THR A 251 -0.35 2.72 2.41
CA THR A 251 0.44 3.24 1.29
C THR A 251 0.03 4.65 0.90
N VAL A 252 -1.18 5.05 1.23
CA VAL A 252 -1.75 6.35 0.91
C VAL A 252 -2.14 7.05 2.20
N THR A 253 -1.80 8.32 2.31
CA THR A 253 -2.30 9.22 3.35
C THR A 253 -3.55 9.93 2.83
N GLY A 254 -4.52 10.16 3.71
CA GLY A 254 -5.71 10.95 3.39
C GLY A 254 -5.36 12.30 2.76
N ARG A 255 -6.21 12.74 1.85
CA ARG A 255 -6.10 13.98 1.05
C ARG A 255 -7.48 14.64 0.97
N ASP A 256 -7.56 15.83 0.40
CA ASP A 256 -8.84 16.53 0.24
C ASP A 256 -9.80 15.70 -0.64
N GLU A 257 -11.08 15.65 -0.23
CA GLU A 257 -12.16 14.98 -0.94
C GLU A 257 -12.35 15.49 -2.37
N ALA A 258 -12.72 14.57 -3.27
CA ALA A 258 -13.12 14.87 -4.63
C ALA A 258 -14.27 13.94 -5.03
N CYS A 259 -15.27 14.47 -5.75
CA CYS A 259 -16.42 13.67 -6.18
C CYS A 259 -16.02 12.55 -7.15
N ASN A 260 -15.61 11.41 -6.62
CA ASN A 260 -15.03 10.29 -7.37
C ASN A 260 -15.46 8.91 -6.81
N GLY A 261 -16.24 8.88 -5.73
CA GLY A 261 -16.74 7.66 -5.10
C GLY A 261 -15.72 6.97 -4.20
N LEU A 262 -14.68 7.68 -3.78
CA LEU A 262 -13.67 7.26 -2.83
C LEU A 262 -13.70 8.19 -1.62
N ASP A 263 -13.62 7.62 -0.43
CA ASP A 263 -13.27 8.34 0.79
C ASP A 263 -11.75 8.64 0.73
N ASP A 264 -11.44 9.84 0.27
CA ASP A 264 -10.11 10.36 -0.04
C ASP A 264 -9.41 10.90 1.23
N ASP A 265 -10.16 11.39 2.20
CA ASP A 265 -9.65 11.94 3.46
C ASP A 265 -9.58 10.93 4.62
N CYS A 266 -10.19 9.76 4.40
CA CYS A 266 -10.22 8.59 5.28
C CYS A 266 -10.95 8.84 6.60
N ASP A 267 -12.03 9.62 6.59
CA ASP A 267 -12.88 9.88 7.74
C ASP A 267 -14.06 8.90 7.90
N GLY A 268 -14.34 8.10 6.87
CA GLY A 268 -15.41 7.10 6.83
C GLY A 268 -16.66 7.53 6.06
N GLU A 269 -16.76 8.78 5.65
CA GLU A 269 -17.72 9.28 4.67
C GLU A 269 -17.10 9.29 3.27
N THR A 270 -17.91 9.19 2.23
CA THR A 270 -17.42 9.23 0.84
C THR A 270 -18.02 10.40 0.12
N ASP A 271 -17.17 11.16 -0.58
CA ASP A 271 -17.57 12.34 -1.33
C ASP A 271 -18.32 13.37 -0.45
N ASP A 272 -17.88 13.58 0.81
CA ASP A 272 -18.54 14.52 1.71
C ASP A 272 -18.15 15.99 1.45
N GLY A 273 -19.08 16.89 1.72
CA GLY A 273 -18.94 18.33 1.47
C GLY A 273 -19.45 18.79 0.10
N ASP A 274 -19.14 20.05 -0.24
CA ASP A 274 -19.54 20.67 -1.51
C ASP A 274 -18.44 20.45 -2.57
N LEU A 275 -18.47 19.28 -3.22
CA LEU A 275 -17.43 18.81 -4.15
C LEU A 275 -17.69 19.11 -5.64
N CYS A 276 -18.86 19.68 -5.95
CA CYS A 276 -19.32 19.99 -7.31
C CYS A 276 -19.64 21.48 -7.47
N ASP A 277 -19.92 21.91 -8.70
CA ASP A 277 -20.35 23.29 -8.98
C ASP A 277 -21.70 23.63 -8.30
N GLU A 278 -22.06 24.92 -8.20
CA GLU A 278 -23.18 25.42 -7.37
C GLU A 278 -24.55 24.74 -7.65
N ASP A 279 -24.79 24.28 -8.88
CA ASP A 279 -26.04 23.65 -9.30
C ASP A 279 -26.00 22.10 -9.30
N GLU A 280 -24.93 21.51 -8.78
CA GLU A 280 -24.69 20.07 -8.80
C GLU A 280 -24.56 19.48 -7.38
N VAL A 281 -24.85 18.19 -7.29
CA VAL A 281 -24.55 17.34 -6.13
C VAL A 281 -23.65 16.20 -6.57
N CYS A 282 -22.77 15.77 -5.67
CA CYS A 282 -22.02 14.55 -5.91
C CYS A 282 -22.91 13.34 -5.66
N ASP A 283 -23.43 12.73 -6.72
CA ASP A 283 -24.16 11.46 -6.62
C ASP A 283 -23.26 10.31 -7.08
N ARG A 284 -22.80 9.49 -6.12
CA ARG A 284 -22.02 8.26 -6.37
C ARG A 284 -20.73 8.52 -7.17
N GLY A 285 -19.99 9.58 -6.80
CA GLY A 285 -18.74 9.96 -7.45
C GLY A 285 -18.91 10.56 -8.85
N VAL A 286 -20.08 11.14 -9.13
CA VAL A 286 -20.35 11.91 -10.35
C VAL A 286 -21.13 13.16 -9.96
N CYS A 287 -20.65 14.32 -10.38
CA CYS A 287 -21.41 15.55 -10.26
C CYS A 287 -22.61 15.50 -11.20
N VAL A 288 -23.81 15.55 -10.63
CA VAL A 288 -25.08 15.57 -11.36
C VAL A 288 -25.88 16.79 -10.95
N GLY A 289 -26.68 17.32 -11.88
CA GLY A 289 -27.55 18.47 -11.59
C GLY A 289 -28.50 18.16 -10.44
N ARG A 290 -28.63 19.10 -9.51
CA ARG A 290 -29.58 19.02 -8.40
C ARG A 290 -30.99 18.90 -8.95
N CYS A 291 -31.79 18.02 -8.35
CA CYS A 291 -33.21 18.04 -8.61
C CYS A 291 -33.81 19.32 -8.00
N LEU A 292 -34.50 20.10 -8.82
CA LEU A 292 -35.17 21.34 -8.46
C LEU A 292 -36.61 21.27 -8.98
N ASP A 293 -37.47 22.23 -8.61
CA ASP A 293 -38.88 22.26 -9.03
C ASP A 293 -39.07 22.18 -10.57
N GLU A 294 -38.06 22.56 -11.36
CA GLU A 294 -38.08 22.55 -12.84
C GLU A 294 -37.28 21.38 -13.46
N PHE A 295 -36.40 20.73 -12.70
CA PHE A 295 -35.60 19.56 -13.12
C PHE A 295 -35.94 18.36 -12.23
N GLY A 296 -36.91 17.57 -12.70
CA GLY A 296 -37.40 16.40 -11.96
C GLY A 296 -36.44 15.20 -12.03
N CYS A 297 -36.62 14.29 -11.07
CA CYS A 297 -35.91 13.02 -11.05
C CYS A 297 -36.43 12.03 -12.09
N ALA A 298 -35.59 11.04 -12.42
CA ALA A 298 -36.01 9.91 -13.24
C ALA A 298 -37.20 9.17 -12.62
N ARG A 299 -37.98 8.46 -13.44
CA ARG A 299 -39.26 7.86 -13.02
C ARG A 299 -39.06 6.88 -11.85
N GLY A 300 -39.81 7.08 -10.77
CA GLY A 300 -39.74 6.25 -9.56
C GLY A 300 -38.73 6.74 -8.51
N LEU A 301 -38.14 7.91 -8.75
CA LEU A 301 -37.34 8.66 -7.78
C LEU A 301 -38.02 9.99 -7.49
N ASP A 302 -37.89 10.46 -6.26
CA ASP A 302 -38.38 11.74 -5.77
C ASP A 302 -37.20 12.58 -5.28
N CYS A 303 -37.33 13.90 -5.40
CA CYS A 303 -36.31 14.83 -4.94
C CYS A 303 -36.38 14.96 -3.41
N ASN A 304 -35.30 14.63 -2.71
CA ASN A 304 -35.22 14.91 -1.27
C ASN A 304 -34.84 16.37 -0.99
N ALA A 305 -34.90 16.77 0.28
CA ALA A 305 -34.58 18.14 0.68
C ALA A 305 -33.13 18.57 0.41
N ALA A 306 -32.22 17.62 0.17
CA ALA A 306 -30.81 17.87 -0.12
C ALA A 306 -30.53 17.99 -1.65
N GLY A 307 -31.53 17.81 -2.50
CA GLY A 307 -31.40 17.91 -3.96
C GLY A 307 -30.96 16.63 -4.65
N TYR A 308 -31.04 15.48 -3.96
CA TYR A 308 -30.76 14.15 -4.51
C TYR A 308 -32.03 13.46 -5.00
N CYS A 309 -31.91 12.72 -6.10
CA CYS A 309 -32.95 11.83 -6.60
C CYS A 309 -32.90 10.48 -5.88
N VAL A 310 -33.82 10.26 -4.94
CA VAL A 310 -33.89 9.05 -4.10
C VAL A 310 -35.20 8.30 -4.30
N GLU A 311 -35.31 7.06 -3.85
CA GLU A 311 -36.59 6.35 -3.87
C GLU A 311 -37.66 7.12 -3.08
N SER A 312 -38.94 7.04 -3.48
CA SER A 312 -40.05 7.66 -2.73
C SER A 312 -40.08 7.24 -1.26
N ALA A 313 -39.69 5.99 -0.98
CA ALA A 313 -39.60 5.45 0.38
C ALA A 313 -38.43 6.01 1.20
N CYS A 314 -37.49 6.72 0.56
CA CYS A 314 -36.24 7.23 1.12
C CYS A 314 -36.19 8.76 1.24
N VAL A 315 -37.21 9.49 0.76
CA VAL A 315 -37.24 10.98 0.76
C VAL A 315 -36.99 11.57 2.15
N ASP A 316 -37.61 10.98 3.18
CA ASP A 316 -37.52 11.43 4.57
C ASP A 316 -36.73 10.45 5.46
N VAL A 317 -35.97 9.53 4.86
CA VAL A 317 -35.15 8.57 5.60
C VAL A 317 -33.75 9.13 5.79
N VAL A 318 -33.33 9.21 7.05
CA VAL A 318 -31.97 9.59 7.45
C VAL A 318 -31.27 8.32 7.92
N CYS A 319 -30.21 7.94 7.23
CA CYS A 319 -29.36 6.83 7.62
C CYS A 319 -28.14 7.31 8.39
N ASP A 320 -27.54 6.40 9.17
CA ASP A 320 -26.30 6.71 9.87
C ASP A 320 -25.14 6.87 8.87
N ALA A 321 -24.05 7.44 9.36
CA ALA A 321 -22.77 7.57 8.67
C ALA A 321 -22.38 6.28 7.90
N GLY A 322 -22.05 6.40 6.62
CA GLY A 322 -21.66 5.27 5.77
C GLY A 322 -22.79 4.30 5.34
N GLU A 323 -24.07 4.63 5.56
CA GLU A 323 -25.22 3.85 5.09
C GLU A 323 -26.02 4.57 3.99
N ILE A 324 -26.68 3.80 3.12
CA ILE A 324 -27.64 4.33 2.14
C ILE A 324 -29.04 3.79 2.38
N CYS A 325 -30.05 4.59 2.02
CA CYS A 325 -31.43 4.12 2.01
C CYS A 325 -31.72 3.33 0.73
N ARG A 326 -32.18 2.08 0.88
CA ARG A 326 -32.71 1.25 -0.21
C ARG A 326 -34.05 0.66 0.23
N ALA A 327 -35.10 0.86 -0.56
CA ALA A 327 -36.47 0.43 -0.23
C ALA A 327 -36.97 0.87 1.17
N GLY A 328 -36.55 2.06 1.63
CA GLY A 328 -36.94 2.62 2.93
C GLY A 328 -36.18 2.06 4.14
N ALA A 329 -35.14 1.25 3.92
CA ALA A 329 -34.26 0.73 4.96
C ALA A 329 -32.83 1.22 4.75
N CYS A 330 -32.14 1.52 5.84
CA CYS A 330 -30.71 1.85 5.82
C CYS A 330 -29.90 0.56 5.76
N ILE A 331 -29.02 0.47 4.78
CA ILE A 331 -28.15 -0.67 4.53
C ILE A 331 -26.74 -0.19 4.16
N ALA A 332 -25.76 -1.07 4.31
CA ALA A 332 -24.42 -0.80 3.82
C ALA A 332 -24.45 -0.63 2.28
N PRO A 333 -23.77 0.38 1.71
CA PRO A 333 -23.80 0.68 0.27
C PRO A 333 -23.39 -0.50 -0.62
N CYS A 334 -22.47 -1.32 -0.13
CA CYS A 334 -21.92 -2.49 -0.80
C CYS A 334 -22.63 -3.81 -0.46
N ASP A 335 -23.73 -3.78 0.31
CA ASP A 335 -24.47 -4.99 0.64
C ASP A 335 -25.07 -5.63 -0.62
N GLY A 336 -24.66 -6.88 -0.86
CA GLY A 336 -25.03 -7.68 -2.04
C GLY A 336 -24.34 -7.32 -3.36
N VAL A 337 -23.39 -6.36 -3.36
CA VAL A 337 -22.65 -5.96 -4.57
C VAL A 337 -21.48 -6.92 -4.80
N VAL A 338 -21.36 -7.43 -6.04
CA VAL A 338 -20.23 -8.25 -6.49
C VAL A 338 -19.62 -7.58 -7.71
N CYS A 339 -18.48 -6.92 -7.51
CA CYS A 339 -17.85 -6.14 -8.56
C CYS A 339 -17.17 -7.03 -9.61
N PRO A 340 -17.18 -6.61 -10.89
CA PRO A 340 -16.53 -7.35 -11.97
C PRO A 340 -15.01 -7.31 -11.86
N GLY A 341 -14.35 -8.44 -12.13
CA GLY A 341 -12.89 -8.55 -12.12
C GLY A 341 -12.26 -8.24 -10.76
N ASP A 342 -11.20 -7.41 -10.77
CA ASP A 342 -10.42 -7.03 -9.58
C ASP A 342 -10.90 -5.70 -8.95
N GLN A 343 -12.07 -5.21 -9.35
CA GLN A 343 -12.66 -4.00 -8.77
C GLN A 343 -13.15 -4.26 -7.34
N ALA A 344 -13.04 -3.22 -6.50
CA ALA A 344 -13.57 -3.25 -5.15
C ALA A 344 -14.87 -2.45 -5.07
N CYS A 345 -15.82 -2.91 -4.26
CA CYS A 345 -16.97 -2.08 -3.93
C CYS A 345 -16.57 -1.04 -2.88
N ARG A 346 -16.75 0.24 -3.21
CA ARG A 346 -16.57 1.39 -2.29
C ARG A 346 -17.77 2.30 -2.43
N ALA A 347 -18.40 2.64 -1.31
CA ALA A 347 -19.61 3.50 -1.25
C ALA A 347 -20.73 3.11 -2.25
N GLY A 348 -20.91 1.81 -2.50
CA GLY A 348 -21.95 1.32 -3.42
C GLY A 348 -21.62 1.52 -4.89
N ARG A 349 -20.32 1.64 -5.22
CA ARG A 349 -19.80 1.65 -6.59
C ARG A 349 -18.67 0.64 -6.73
N CYS A 350 -18.60 0.00 -7.90
CA CYS A 350 -17.44 -0.80 -8.27
C CYS A 350 -16.38 0.13 -8.86
N VAL A 351 -15.26 0.23 -8.16
CA VAL A 351 -14.13 1.09 -8.51
C VAL A 351 -12.88 0.25 -8.68
N ASP A 352 -12.04 0.62 -9.63
CA ASP A 352 -10.69 0.06 -9.75
C ASP A 352 -9.79 0.78 -8.73
N PRO A 353 -9.36 0.10 -7.65
CA PRO A 353 -8.52 0.72 -6.63
C PRO A 353 -7.13 1.10 -7.18
N CYS A 354 -6.73 0.58 -8.34
CA CYS A 354 -5.47 0.83 -9.00
C CYS A 354 -5.54 1.89 -10.11
N ALA A 355 -6.73 2.37 -10.50
CA ALA A 355 -6.88 3.30 -11.63
C ALA A 355 -6.10 4.61 -11.47
N ALA A 356 -5.95 5.10 -10.23
CA ALA A 356 -5.20 6.33 -9.92
C ALA A 356 -3.84 6.06 -9.28
N VAL A 357 -3.43 4.79 -9.15
CA VAL A 357 -2.19 4.42 -8.46
C VAL A 357 -1.05 4.31 -9.45
N THR A 358 -0.03 5.15 -9.29
CA THR A 358 1.23 5.03 -10.04
C THR A 358 2.29 4.47 -9.12
N CYS A 359 2.83 3.31 -9.48
CA CYS A 359 3.89 2.67 -8.73
C CYS A 359 5.28 2.96 -9.33
N ASP A 360 6.28 3.06 -8.46
CA ASP A 360 7.68 3.17 -8.86
C ASP A 360 8.15 1.92 -9.63
N ALA A 361 9.30 2.04 -10.32
CA ALA A 361 9.87 0.93 -11.08
C ALA A 361 10.06 -0.33 -10.21
N GLY A 362 9.64 -1.49 -10.73
CA GLY A 362 9.70 -2.78 -10.02
C GLY A 362 8.49 -3.07 -9.12
N ARG A 363 7.50 -2.17 -9.06
CA ARG A 363 6.26 -2.34 -8.32
C ARG A 363 5.04 -2.37 -9.23
N VAL A 364 4.02 -3.07 -8.79
CA VAL A 364 2.74 -3.23 -9.47
C VAL A 364 1.62 -2.92 -8.50
N CYS A 365 0.52 -2.35 -8.98
CA CYS A 365 -0.61 -2.09 -8.10
C CYS A 365 -1.42 -3.36 -7.91
N GLN A 366 -1.70 -3.70 -6.65
CA GLN A 366 -2.60 -4.77 -6.26
C GLN A 366 -3.56 -4.22 -5.19
N ALA A 367 -4.87 -4.28 -5.46
CA ALA A 367 -5.91 -3.81 -4.54
C ALA A 367 -5.73 -2.35 -4.05
N GLY A 368 -5.12 -1.48 -4.88
CA GLY A 368 -4.86 -0.08 -4.55
C GLY A 368 -3.55 0.18 -3.79
N ALA A 369 -2.75 -0.85 -3.55
CA ALA A 369 -1.45 -0.73 -2.91
C ALA A 369 -0.32 -1.06 -3.89
N CYS A 370 0.78 -0.30 -3.86
CA CYS A 370 1.96 -0.59 -4.66
C CYS A 370 2.79 -1.70 -4.02
N VAL A 371 2.52 -2.94 -4.43
CA VAL A 371 3.26 -4.14 -4.03
C VAL A 371 4.47 -4.36 -4.92
N GLN A 372 5.44 -5.14 -4.45
CA GLN A 372 6.54 -5.54 -5.32
C GLN A 372 6.04 -6.46 -6.42
N SER A 373 6.59 -6.30 -7.62
CA SER A 373 6.35 -7.29 -8.67
C SER A 373 6.83 -8.67 -8.22
N CYS A 374 6.10 -9.70 -8.63
CA CYS A 374 6.50 -11.09 -8.40
C CYS A 374 7.79 -11.49 -9.13
N GLU A 375 8.28 -10.66 -10.05
CA GLU A 375 9.64 -10.77 -10.60
C GLU A 375 10.72 -10.50 -9.53
N CYS A 376 10.40 -9.71 -8.49
CA CYS A 376 11.28 -9.38 -7.36
C CYS A 376 10.92 -10.14 -6.08
N ALA A 377 9.64 -10.34 -5.77
CA ALA A 377 9.18 -11.10 -4.61
C ALA A 377 8.49 -12.40 -5.07
N PRO A 378 9.12 -13.58 -4.98
CA PRO A 378 8.50 -14.81 -5.44
C PRO A 378 7.18 -15.05 -4.72
N CYS A 379 6.20 -15.55 -5.47
CA CYS A 379 4.87 -15.82 -4.94
C CYS A 379 4.89 -16.87 -3.84
N SER A 380 3.90 -16.80 -2.94
CA SER A 380 3.66 -17.85 -1.96
C SER A 380 3.42 -19.20 -2.64
N ASP A 381 3.59 -20.28 -1.88
CA ASP A 381 3.33 -21.63 -2.35
C ASP A 381 1.92 -21.72 -2.98
N GLU A 382 1.81 -22.36 -4.16
CA GLU A 382 0.60 -22.51 -5.01
C GLU A 382 0.29 -21.38 -6.01
N LEU A 383 1.02 -20.26 -5.94
CA LEU A 383 0.91 -19.16 -6.90
C LEU A 383 2.15 -19.06 -7.79
N GLU A 384 1.96 -18.55 -9.00
CA GLU A 384 3.00 -18.33 -10.00
C GLU A 384 3.00 -16.86 -10.47
N CYS A 385 4.16 -16.37 -10.87
CA CYS A 385 4.33 -15.00 -11.29
C CYS A 385 3.75 -14.79 -12.69
N HIS A 386 2.76 -13.90 -12.82
CA HIS A 386 2.20 -13.57 -14.12
C HIS A 386 3.15 -12.71 -14.93
N VAL A 387 3.58 -13.22 -16.10
CA VAL A 387 4.69 -12.64 -16.88
C VAL A 387 4.44 -11.23 -17.43
N SER A 388 3.18 -10.78 -17.55
CA SER A 388 2.88 -9.44 -18.10
C SER A 388 2.36 -8.45 -17.06
N SER A 389 1.72 -8.93 -15.99
CA SER A 389 1.22 -8.04 -14.93
C SER A 389 2.17 -7.95 -13.74
N GLY A 390 3.12 -8.88 -13.60
CA GLY A 390 4.00 -8.94 -12.44
C GLY A 390 3.27 -9.21 -11.12
N LEU A 391 2.05 -9.75 -11.18
CA LEU A 391 1.24 -10.14 -10.02
C LEU A 391 1.28 -11.65 -9.80
N CYS A 392 1.16 -12.07 -8.55
CA CYS A 392 1.00 -13.48 -8.20
C CYS A 392 -0.42 -13.95 -8.53
N THR A 393 -0.53 -15.01 -9.32
CA THR A 393 -1.80 -15.61 -9.73
C THR A 393 -1.74 -17.13 -9.66
N THR A 394 -2.86 -17.81 -9.82
CA THR A 394 -2.89 -19.28 -9.89
C THR A 394 -2.04 -19.76 -11.08
N SER A 395 -1.36 -20.90 -10.95
CA SER A 395 -0.53 -21.48 -12.02
C SER A 395 -1.22 -21.58 -13.38
N ASP A 396 -2.50 -21.94 -13.40
CA ASP A 396 -3.30 -22.00 -14.63
C ASP A 396 -3.39 -20.64 -15.37
N CYS A 397 -3.27 -19.53 -14.64
CA CYS A 397 -3.34 -18.16 -15.15
C CYS A 397 -1.98 -17.49 -15.35
N ALA A 398 -0.86 -18.06 -14.90
CA ALA A 398 0.45 -17.42 -14.86
C ALA A 398 1.02 -17.01 -16.24
N SER A 399 0.54 -17.65 -17.31
CA SER A 399 0.93 -17.37 -18.69
C SER A 399 -0.23 -16.92 -19.59
N VAL A 400 -1.39 -16.62 -19.00
CA VAL A 400 -2.61 -16.29 -19.75
C VAL A 400 -2.83 -14.78 -19.78
N ASP A 401 -2.52 -14.16 -20.91
CA ASP A 401 -2.75 -12.74 -21.13
C ASP A 401 -4.17 -12.45 -21.65
N CYS A 402 -5.03 -11.92 -20.77
CA CYS A 402 -6.39 -11.51 -21.11
C CYS A 402 -6.51 -10.02 -21.50
N SER A 403 -5.40 -9.26 -21.46
CA SER A 403 -5.42 -7.82 -21.79
C SER A 403 -5.83 -7.51 -23.24
N GLY A 404 -5.73 -8.51 -24.13
CA GLY A 404 -6.15 -8.39 -25.53
C GLY A 404 -7.66 -8.32 -25.75
N THR A 405 -8.48 -8.70 -24.76
CA THR A 405 -9.95 -8.61 -24.84
C THR A 405 -10.46 -7.76 -23.67
N PRO A 406 -10.91 -6.51 -23.93
CA PRO A 406 -11.45 -5.64 -22.89
C PRO A 406 -12.57 -6.34 -22.09
N GLY A 407 -12.57 -6.15 -20.77
CA GLY A 407 -13.58 -6.71 -19.88
C GLY A 407 -13.44 -8.21 -19.59
N THR A 408 -12.28 -8.82 -19.84
CA THR A 408 -12.03 -10.23 -19.50
C THR A 408 -10.98 -10.38 -18.41
N VAL A 409 -11.14 -11.42 -17.58
CA VAL A 409 -10.20 -11.81 -16.52
C VAL A 409 -9.86 -13.29 -16.63
N CYS A 410 -8.67 -13.68 -16.18
CA CYS A 410 -8.31 -15.10 -16.18
C CYS A 410 -9.00 -15.83 -15.03
N ARG A 411 -9.72 -16.92 -15.35
CA ARG A 411 -10.30 -17.85 -14.37
C ARG A 411 -10.12 -19.28 -14.88
N GLY A 412 -9.39 -20.11 -14.12
CA GLY A 412 -9.12 -21.51 -14.52
C GLY A 412 -8.35 -21.65 -15.84
N GLY A 413 -7.40 -20.73 -16.07
CA GLY A 413 -6.56 -20.72 -17.28
C GLY A 413 -7.26 -20.30 -18.58
N SER A 414 -8.45 -19.70 -18.48
CA SER A 414 -9.18 -19.15 -19.62
C SER A 414 -9.59 -17.70 -19.35
N CYS A 415 -9.56 -16.86 -20.37
CA CYS A 415 -10.12 -15.51 -20.30
C CYS A 415 -11.65 -15.61 -20.33
N VAL A 416 -12.28 -15.29 -19.20
CA VAL A 416 -13.73 -15.26 -19.05
C VAL A 416 -14.20 -13.81 -18.94
N ASP A 417 -15.46 -13.56 -19.25
CA ASP A 417 -16.08 -12.25 -19.07
C ASP A 417 -16.03 -11.86 -17.59
N ALA A 418 -15.48 -10.67 -17.27
CA ALA A 418 -15.42 -10.15 -15.91
C ALA A 418 -16.82 -9.90 -15.32
N CYS A 419 -17.84 -9.77 -16.18
CA CYS A 419 -19.24 -9.67 -15.78
C CYS A 419 -19.87 -11.02 -15.38
N ASP A 420 -19.19 -12.16 -15.61
CA ASP A 420 -19.70 -13.47 -15.20
C ASP A 420 -19.73 -13.60 -13.67
N GLY A 421 -20.94 -13.50 -13.11
CA GLY A 421 -21.22 -13.51 -11.67
C GLY A 421 -21.22 -12.13 -11.00
N ALA A 422 -21.06 -11.05 -11.77
CA ALA A 422 -21.12 -9.68 -11.23
C ALA A 422 -22.55 -9.28 -10.84
N VAL A 423 -22.68 -8.59 -9.71
CA VAL A 423 -23.92 -7.99 -9.21
C VAL A 423 -23.64 -6.51 -9.02
N CYS A 424 -23.95 -5.72 -10.04
CA CYS A 424 -23.71 -4.28 -10.02
C CYS A 424 -24.67 -3.56 -9.06
N PRO A 425 -24.27 -2.36 -8.57
CA PRO A 425 -25.14 -1.50 -7.80
C PRO A 425 -26.46 -1.15 -8.51
N ARG A 426 -27.42 -0.62 -7.76
CA ARG A 426 -28.75 -0.27 -8.28
C ARG A 426 -28.65 0.69 -9.48
N GLY A 427 -29.42 0.39 -10.52
CA GLY A 427 -29.49 1.20 -11.74
C GLY A 427 -28.25 1.08 -12.63
N GLN A 428 -27.45 0.04 -12.41
CA GLN A 428 -26.29 -0.28 -13.23
C GLN A 428 -26.39 -1.73 -13.74
N ILE A 429 -25.83 -1.95 -14.92
CA ILE A 429 -25.60 -3.27 -15.51
C ILE A 429 -24.10 -3.47 -15.70
N CYS A 430 -23.64 -4.72 -15.67
CA CYS A 430 -22.26 -5.01 -16.01
C CYS A 430 -22.10 -5.07 -17.53
N GLU A 431 -21.25 -4.21 -18.07
CA GLU A 431 -20.89 -4.18 -19.49
C GLU A 431 -19.38 -3.98 -19.62
N GLY A 432 -18.71 -4.81 -20.43
CA GLY A 432 -17.27 -4.68 -20.68
C GLY A 432 -16.39 -4.78 -19.44
N GLY A 433 -16.83 -5.52 -18.40
CA GLY A 433 -16.12 -5.66 -17.13
C GLY A 433 -16.22 -4.44 -16.20
N SER A 434 -17.18 -3.56 -16.43
CA SER A 434 -17.46 -2.42 -15.55
C SER A 434 -18.95 -2.31 -15.27
N CYS A 435 -19.31 -1.84 -14.08
CA CYS A 435 -20.69 -1.46 -13.80
C CYS A 435 -20.97 -0.08 -14.41
N VAL A 436 -21.82 -0.06 -15.43
CA VAL A 436 -22.23 1.15 -16.15
C VAL A 436 -23.69 1.45 -15.86
N VAL A 437 -24.11 2.71 -16.02
CA VAL A 437 -25.52 3.09 -15.86
C VAL A 437 -26.36 2.26 -16.83
N ASP A 438 -27.41 1.64 -16.30
CA ASP A 438 -28.38 0.92 -17.09
C ASP A 438 -29.16 1.93 -17.95
N PRO A 439 -29.09 1.86 -19.29
CA PRO A 439 -29.75 2.82 -20.17
C PRO A 439 -31.28 2.73 -20.07
N ASP A 440 -31.82 1.59 -19.61
CA ASP A 440 -33.25 1.39 -19.39
C ASP A 440 -33.69 1.83 -17.98
N PHE A 441 -32.74 2.16 -17.10
CA PHE A 441 -33.04 2.63 -15.76
C PHE A 441 -33.51 4.09 -15.79
N GLY A 442 -34.82 4.27 -15.65
CA GLY A 442 -35.43 5.58 -15.50
C GLY A 442 -35.80 6.30 -16.80
N VAL A 443 -35.61 5.68 -17.97
CA VAL A 443 -36.14 6.19 -19.24
C VAL A 443 -37.66 6.03 -19.31
N ASP A 444 -38.32 7.13 -19.66
CA ASP A 444 -39.73 7.18 -20.01
C ASP A 444 -39.96 6.26 -21.21
N ALA A 445 -40.55 5.08 -20.98
CA ALA A 445 -41.28 4.38 -22.03
C ALA A 445 -42.42 5.34 -22.43
N GLY A 446 -42.11 6.21 -23.39
CA GLY A 446 -42.93 7.34 -23.77
C GLY A 446 -44.37 6.91 -23.78
N VAL A 447 -45.18 7.55 -22.95
CA VAL A 447 -46.62 7.31 -22.93
C VAL A 447 -47.06 7.34 -24.38
N GLU A 448 -47.54 6.21 -24.93
CA GLU A 448 -48.25 6.22 -26.19
C GLU A 448 -49.43 7.16 -25.96
N ARG A 449 -49.28 8.42 -26.37
CA ARG A 449 -50.39 9.36 -26.40
C ARG A 449 -51.31 8.74 -27.44
N PRO A 450 -52.54 8.33 -27.08
CA PRO A 450 -53.48 7.94 -28.11
C PRO A 450 -53.69 9.20 -28.95
N ASP A 451 -53.25 9.15 -30.20
CA ASP A 451 -53.47 10.19 -31.18
C ASP A 451 -54.94 10.57 -31.10
N SER A 452 -55.19 11.75 -30.53
CA SER A 452 -56.50 12.39 -30.57
C SER A 452 -56.66 12.96 -31.97
N GLY A 453 -56.74 12.06 -32.95
CA GLY A 453 -57.15 12.35 -34.30
C GLY A 453 -58.61 12.77 -34.26
N VAL A 454 -58.83 14.07 -34.15
CA VAL A 454 -60.13 14.68 -34.44
C VAL A 454 -60.46 14.33 -35.89
N VAL A 455 -61.44 13.45 -36.07
CA VAL A 455 -61.97 13.09 -37.37
C VAL A 455 -62.75 14.30 -37.90
N GLY A 456 -62.03 15.20 -38.58
CA GLY A 456 -62.63 16.22 -39.43
C GLY A 456 -63.28 15.51 -40.61
N VAL A 457 -64.60 15.39 -40.57
CA VAL A 457 -65.42 15.11 -41.73
C VAL A 457 -65.27 16.28 -42.69
N ASP A 458 -64.55 16.07 -43.79
CA ASP A 458 -64.72 16.88 -44.99
C ASP A 458 -64.89 15.98 -46.21
N ALA A 459 -66.11 16.01 -46.72
CA ALA A 459 -66.51 15.41 -47.96
C ALA A 459 -66.01 16.28 -49.11
N GLY A 460 -65.20 15.71 -50.00
CA GLY A 460 -64.71 16.44 -51.16
C GLY A 460 -63.89 15.58 -52.10
N ALA A 461 -64.51 14.54 -52.67
CA ALA A 461 -63.94 13.82 -53.80
C ALA A 461 -63.93 14.73 -55.04
N SER A 462 -62.79 14.79 -55.77
CA SER A 462 -62.74 14.73 -57.24
C SER A 462 -61.31 14.71 -57.76
N GLU A 463 -61.04 13.63 -58.52
CA GLU A 463 -60.27 13.58 -59.79
C GLU A 463 -58.72 13.72 -59.74
N MET A 464 -58.00 12.63 -60.08
CA MET A 464 -57.32 12.35 -61.38
C MET A 464 -56.06 13.24 -61.58
N ASP A 465 -54.88 12.82 -62.02
CA ASP A 465 -54.38 11.65 -62.74
C ASP A 465 -52.81 11.71 -62.76
N ALA A 466 -52.21 10.56 -63.04
CA ALA A 466 -51.00 10.28 -63.83
C ALA A 466 -49.59 10.86 -63.53
N GLY A 467 -48.63 9.92 -63.51
CA GLY A 467 -47.27 10.03 -64.09
C GLY A 467 -46.13 10.12 -63.06
N SER A 468 -45.37 9.07 -62.72
CA SER A 468 -44.24 8.48 -63.50
C SER A 468 -43.32 9.57 -64.08
N VAL A 469 -42.01 9.66 -63.80
CA VAL A 469 -40.92 8.68 -64.01
C VAL A 469 -39.57 9.24 -63.50
N VAL A 470 -38.67 8.31 -63.11
CA VAL A 470 -37.19 8.22 -63.27
C VAL A 470 -36.19 9.23 -62.66
N ASP A 471 -35.36 8.66 -61.79
CA ASP A 471 -33.88 8.58 -61.77
C ASP A 471 -32.95 9.72 -62.22
N ALA A 472 -32.08 10.06 -61.28
CA ALA A 472 -30.60 10.14 -61.34
C ALA A 472 -29.87 11.07 -62.36
N GLY A 473 -28.94 11.86 -61.79
CA GLY A 473 -27.81 12.49 -62.46
C GLY A 473 -27.46 13.82 -61.79
N ALA A 474 -26.43 13.95 -60.96
CA ALA A 474 -24.98 13.86 -61.20
C ALA A 474 -24.30 15.24 -61.20
N ASP A 475 -23.20 15.28 -60.47
CA ASP A 475 -21.95 16.03 -60.71
C ASP A 475 -21.80 17.53 -60.40
N ALA A 476 -20.93 17.73 -59.40
CA ALA A 476 -19.63 18.41 -59.48
C ALA A 476 -19.56 19.96 -59.42
N GLY A 477 -18.69 20.43 -58.53
CA GLY A 477 -17.74 21.48 -58.87
C GLY A 477 -17.43 22.54 -57.81
N ARG A 478 -16.23 22.43 -57.22
CA ARG A 478 -15.18 23.46 -57.20
C ARG A 478 -15.43 24.78 -56.42
N GLY A 479 -14.58 25.05 -55.41
CA GLY A 479 -14.43 26.38 -54.76
C GLY A 479 -13.84 27.47 -55.68
N PRO A 480 -13.31 28.63 -55.21
CA PRO A 480 -12.93 29.01 -53.84
C PRO A 480 -13.19 30.50 -53.43
N ARG A 481 -12.72 30.88 -52.22
CA ARG A 481 -12.32 32.23 -51.71
C ARG A 481 -13.37 33.13 -51.03
N GLY A 482 -13.03 33.52 -49.80
CA GLY A 482 -13.54 34.70 -49.09
C GLY A 482 -12.81 34.94 -47.75
N ARG A 483 -11.72 35.71 -47.78
CA ARG A 483 -11.16 36.55 -46.68
C ARG A 483 -11.97 37.88 -46.75
N SER A 484 -12.20 38.69 -45.73
CA SER A 484 -11.50 38.99 -44.46
C SER A 484 -12.36 39.95 -43.59
N ASP A 485 -11.83 40.25 -42.39
CA ASP A 485 -12.12 41.39 -41.48
C ASP A 485 -13.29 41.18 -40.49
N ASP A 486 -13.24 41.55 -39.22
CA ASP A 486 -12.23 42.06 -38.28
C ASP A 486 -12.92 41.97 -36.89
N ASP A 487 -12.20 41.65 -35.82
CA ASP A 487 -12.23 42.36 -34.52
C ASP A 487 -11.59 41.55 -33.41
N GLY A 488 -10.61 42.18 -32.76
CA GLY A 488 -9.77 41.60 -31.73
C GLY A 488 -10.17 42.00 -30.30
N CYS A 489 -9.50 41.35 -29.34
CA CYS A 489 -8.97 41.98 -28.14
C CYS A 489 -8.08 40.97 -27.41
N GLY A 490 -6.77 41.16 -27.51
CA GLY A 490 -5.79 40.55 -26.60
C GLY A 490 -5.38 41.59 -25.56
N CYS A 491 -5.33 41.18 -24.29
CA CYS A 491 -4.70 41.96 -23.23
C CYS A 491 -3.48 41.21 -22.69
N ARG A 492 -2.32 41.87 -22.88
CA ARG A 492 -1.02 41.52 -22.32
C ARG A 492 -0.96 41.87 -20.83
N ALA A 493 -0.17 41.07 -20.12
CA ALA A 493 0.30 41.32 -18.77
C ALA A 493 1.19 42.58 -18.66
N ALA A 494 1.08 43.28 -17.53
CA ALA A 494 2.14 44.09 -16.95
C ALA A 494 1.85 44.32 -15.45
N GLY A 495 2.87 44.22 -14.60
CA GLY A 495 2.81 44.77 -13.25
C GLY A 495 3.77 44.18 -12.23
N ALA A 496 5.07 44.44 -12.38
CA ALA A 496 6.04 44.33 -11.28
C ALA A 496 6.06 45.63 -10.46
N GLY A 497 6.12 45.56 -9.12
CA GLY A 497 6.49 46.72 -8.30
C GLY A 497 6.15 46.72 -6.80
N ARG A 498 7.03 46.11 -5.99
CA ARG A 498 7.52 46.50 -4.64
C ARG A 498 6.57 47.04 -3.54
N GLY A 499 6.69 46.41 -2.36
CA GLY A 499 6.98 47.10 -1.09
C GLY A 499 5.96 46.93 0.04
N GLY A 500 6.37 46.34 1.16
CA GLY A 500 5.57 46.31 2.39
C GLY A 500 6.18 45.44 3.49
N GLU A 501 6.98 46.04 4.35
CA GLU A 501 7.59 45.47 5.55
C GLU A 501 6.55 45.09 6.62
N GLY A 502 6.84 44.04 7.40
CA GLY A 502 6.41 43.94 8.81
C GLY A 502 5.39 42.85 9.14
N ALA A 503 5.87 41.71 9.68
CA ALA A 503 5.23 40.98 10.79
C ALA A 503 5.97 39.66 11.11
N ILE A 504 7.26 39.69 11.47
CA ILE A 504 7.91 38.55 12.16
C ILE A 504 8.70 39.10 13.35
N ALA A 505 7.97 39.47 14.41
CA ALA A 505 8.53 39.84 15.69
C ALA A 505 7.56 39.51 16.84
N MET A 506 6.98 38.31 16.87
CA MET A 506 6.10 37.86 17.97
C MET A 506 6.23 36.36 18.33
N ILE A 507 7.33 35.69 17.98
CA ILE A 507 7.57 34.28 18.41
C ILE A 507 8.86 34.12 19.24
N VAL A 508 9.78 35.09 19.23
CA VAL A 508 11.07 35.00 19.96
C VAL A 508 10.96 35.40 21.44
N LEU A 509 9.86 36.03 21.88
CA LEU A 509 9.71 36.49 23.28
C LEU A 509 9.04 35.47 24.22
N LEU A 510 8.48 34.36 23.73
CA LEU A 510 7.91 33.31 24.60
C LEU A 510 8.95 32.25 25.04
N ALA A 511 10.05 32.06 24.29
CA ALA A 511 11.06 31.06 24.59
C ALA A 511 12.06 31.48 25.70
N LEU A 512 12.17 32.77 26.01
CA LEU A 512 13.09 33.29 27.04
C LEU A 512 12.49 33.36 28.46
N ALA A 513 11.19 33.09 28.63
CA ALA A 513 10.53 33.08 29.93
C ALA A 513 10.57 31.71 30.64
N ILE A 514 10.81 30.62 29.91
CA ILE A 514 10.79 29.25 30.47
C ILE A 514 12.16 28.80 31.00
N VAL A 515 13.27 29.39 30.51
CA VAL A 515 14.64 29.04 30.95
C VAL A 515 15.00 29.66 32.30
N ARG A 516 14.27 30.67 32.80
CA ARG A 516 14.58 31.36 34.06
C ARG A 516 13.86 30.84 35.31
N ARG A 517 13.05 29.78 35.20
CA ARG A 517 12.30 29.21 36.34
C ARG A 517 12.82 27.86 36.88
N ARG A 518 13.98 27.38 36.43
CA ARG A 518 14.60 26.14 36.94
C ARG A 518 15.93 26.33 37.68
N ARG A 519 16.18 27.52 38.23
CA ARG A 519 17.21 27.73 39.27
C ARG A 519 16.68 28.62 40.38
N ALA A 520 16.01 28.00 41.34
CA ALA A 520 15.84 28.43 42.73
C ALA A 520 15.68 27.16 43.57
#